data_AF-A0A3N5XFA3-F1
#
_entry.id   AF-A0A3N5XFA3-F1
#
_cell.length_a   1.000
_cell.length_b   1.000
_cell.length_c   1.000
_cell.angle_alpha   90.00
_cell.angle_beta   90.00
_cell.angle_gamma   90.00
#
_symmetry.space_group_name_H-M   'P 1'
#
loop_
_entity.id
_entity.type
_entity.pdbx_description
1 polymer ?
#
loop_
_entity_poly.entity_id
_entity_poly.type
_entity_poly.pdbx_seq_one_letter_code
_entity_poly.pdbx_strand_id
1 'polypeptide(L)'
;MRKIRVIALFAILFVSGAALAVDYEAIEKLTPAERIDAYSKLLGVERDSAEILFKLGNAYFDADMSAEAIASYQRSLAAGGDFPVFLNLTYVLEEAGRRPEAEAAFEERIRQHPKDAVLFAFYGDFLSGGEDEEKAVASAMEAYRRALGIDDKCVEAHFGLGSLFARTGLYREAVREWERILSIDSKHRLASEARRNIDRVHREQGR
;
A
#
# COMPACT_ATOMS: atom_id res chain seq x y z
N MET A 1 -27.04 30.41 18.28
CA MET A 1 -27.47 29.40 17.30
C MET A 1 -26.85 29.71 15.94
N ARG A 2 -25.67 29.16 15.65
CA ARG A 2 -25.02 29.24 14.33
C ARG A 2 -25.57 28.09 13.49
N LYS A 3 -26.42 28.40 12.51
CA LYS A 3 -26.80 27.47 11.43
C LYS A 3 -25.57 27.26 10.57
N ILE A 4 -24.91 26.13 10.76
CA ILE A 4 -23.77 25.69 9.94
C ILE A 4 -24.33 25.42 8.54
N ARG A 5 -23.76 26.08 7.54
CA ARG A 5 -24.03 25.91 6.12
C ARG A 5 -23.48 24.56 5.65
N VAL A 6 -24.13 23.45 5.97
CA VAL A 6 -23.70 22.07 5.62
C VAL A 6 -24.31 21.55 4.32
N ILE A 7 -25.19 22.29 3.64
CA ILE A 7 -25.85 21.78 2.43
C ILE A 7 -25.46 22.66 1.26
N ALA A 8 -24.40 22.25 0.56
CA ALA A 8 -24.06 22.58 -0.84
C ALA A 8 -22.54 22.63 -1.08
N LEU A 9 -21.80 21.54 -0.79
CA LEU A 9 -20.63 21.27 -1.63
C LEU A 9 -21.17 20.51 -2.86
N PHE A 10 -21.66 21.28 -3.82
CA PHE A 10 -22.05 20.76 -5.12
C PHE A 10 -20.82 20.11 -5.74
N ALA A 11 -20.82 18.79 -5.89
CA ALA A 11 -20.34 18.22 -7.13
C ALA A 11 -21.12 18.94 -8.23
N ILE A 12 -20.47 19.88 -8.95
CA ILE A 12 -21.12 20.52 -10.09
C ILE A 12 -21.18 19.46 -11.20
N LEU A 13 -22.21 18.62 -11.14
CA LEU A 13 -22.61 17.73 -12.21
C LEU A 13 -23.85 18.34 -12.88
N PHE A 14 -23.56 19.06 -13.97
CA PHE A 14 -24.39 19.41 -15.12
C PHE A 14 -25.67 20.26 -14.94
N VAL A 15 -25.59 21.50 -15.48
CA VAL A 15 -26.54 21.96 -16.51
C VAL A 15 -25.70 22.59 -17.63
N SER A 16 -25.89 22.12 -18.87
CA SER A 16 -25.28 22.59 -20.13
C SER A 16 -23.80 22.23 -20.41
N GLY A 17 -23.58 21.14 -21.16
CA GLY A 17 -22.59 21.03 -22.25
C GLY A 17 -21.09 21.30 -22.02
N ALA A 18 -20.65 21.67 -20.83
CA ALA A 18 -19.25 21.88 -20.50
C ALA A 18 -18.81 20.85 -19.45
N ALA A 19 -17.80 20.05 -19.79
CA ALA A 19 -17.11 19.22 -18.82
C ALA A 19 -16.46 20.12 -17.78
N LEU A 20 -17.11 20.29 -16.62
CA LEU A 20 -16.51 20.96 -15.48
C LEU A 20 -15.54 19.98 -14.82
N ALA A 21 -14.30 20.44 -14.61
CA ALA A 21 -13.28 19.65 -13.95
C ALA A 21 -13.74 19.31 -12.52
N VAL A 22 -13.71 18.03 -12.18
CA VAL A 22 -13.93 17.55 -10.81
C VAL A 22 -12.77 18.03 -9.95
N ASP A 23 -13.08 18.77 -8.89
CA ASP A 23 -12.08 19.18 -7.90
C ASP A 23 -11.86 18.04 -6.90
N TYR A 24 -10.97 17.11 -7.26
CA TYR A 24 -10.61 15.98 -6.41
C TYR A 24 -9.97 16.43 -5.09
N GLU A 25 -9.25 17.56 -5.07
CA GLU A 25 -8.61 18.07 -3.85
C GLU A 25 -9.65 18.55 -2.84
N ALA A 26 -10.74 19.17 -3.30
CA ALA A 26 -11.86 19.52 -2.45
C ALA A 26 -12.56 18.28 -1.88
N ILE A 27 -12.71 17.21 -2.67
CA ILE A 27 -13.31 15.95 -2.20
C ILE A 27 -12.44 15.30 -1.12
N GLU A 28 -11.11 15.25 -1.28
CA GLU A 28 -10.23 14.62 -0.29
C GLU A 28 -10.23 15.31 1.08
N LYS A 29 -10.73 16.55 1.19
CA LYS A 29 -10.87 17.29 2.46
C LYS A 29 -12.20 17.02 3.18
N LEU A 30 -13.11 16.28 2.55
CA LEU A 30 -14.43 15.95 3.10
C LEU A 30 -14.36 14.83 4.13
N THR A 31 -15.44 14.65 4.89
CA THR A 31 -15.57 13.46 5.75
C THR A 31 -15.63 12.17 4.90
N PRO A 32 -15.29 10.99 5.46
CA PRO A 32 -15.38 9.73 4.72
C PRO A 32 -16.76 9.50 4.09
N ALA A 33 -17.85 9.77 4.82
CA ALA A 33 -19.21 9.62 4.31
C ALA A 33 -19.53 10.54 3.11
N GLU A 34 -19.08 11.80 3.17
CA GLU A 34 -19.24 12.76 2.07
C GLU A 34 -18.38 12.39 0.85
N ARG A 35 -17.17 11.85 1.06
CA ARG A 35 -16.34 11.31 -0.03
C ARG A 35 -17.00 10.12 -0.72
N ILE A 36 -17.57 9.19 0.06
CA ILE A 36 -18.30 8.03 -0.47
C ILE A 36 -19.47 8.50 -1.36
N ASP A 37 -20.27 9.46 -0.90
CA ASP A 37 -21.38 10.03 -1.69
C ASP A 37 -20.87 10.72 -2.98
N ALA A 38 -19.83 11.55 -2.88
CA ALA A 38 -19.25 12.24 -4.03
C ALA A 38 -18.70 11.27 -5.08
N TYR A 39 -17.88 10.30 -4.67
CA TYR A 39 -17.29 9.32 -5.57
C TYR A 39 -18.33 8.35 -6.15
N SER A 40 -19.36 7.98 -5.38
CA SER A 40 -20.48 7.17 -5.90
C SER A 40 -21.25 7.90 -7.01
N LYS A 41 -21.48 9.22 -6.85
CA LYS A 41 -22.12 10.05 -7.89
C LYS A 41 -21.26 10.15 -9.14
N LEU A 42 -19.95 10.38 -8.98
CA LEU A 42 -19.00 10.44 -10.10
C LEU A 42 -18.95 9.12 -10.87
N LEU A 43 -18.92 7.98 -10.16
CA LEU A 43 -18.94 6.66 -10.79
C LEU A 43 -20.26 6.37 -11.55
N GLY A 44 -21.35 7.04 -11.18
CA GLY A 44 -22.61 6.99 -11.92
C GLY A 44 -22.55 7.68 -13.29
N VAL A 45 -21.61 8.61 -13.47
CA VAL A 45 -21.37 9.35 -14.72
C VAL A 45 -20.23 8.70 -15.52
N GLU A 46 -19.10 8.47 -14.87
CA GLU A 46 -17.91 7.81 -15.43
C GLU A 46 -17.87 6.35 -14.97
N ARG A 47 -18.63 5.51 -15.67
CA ARG A 47 -18.74 4.09 -15.33
C ARG A 47 -17.39 3.39 -15.39
N ASP A 48 -17.14 2.59 -14.36
CA ASP A 48 -15.97 1.72 -14.22
C ASP A 48 -14.61 2.45 -14.37
N SER A 49 -14.54 3.72 -13.95
CA SER A 49 -13.27 4.42 -13.82
C SER A 49 -12.44 3.83 -12.68
N ALA A 50 -11.28 3.22 -13.03
CA ALA A 50 -10.35 2.64 -12.06
C ALA A 50 -9.91 3.66 -10.99
N GLU A 51 -9.69 4.92 -11.39
CA GLU A 51 -9.28 5.99 -10.47
C GLU A 51 -10.40 6.32 -9.47
N ILE A 52 -11.64 6.49 -9.94
CA ILE A 52 -12.78 6.79 -9.05
C ILE A 52 -13.05 5.60 -8.12
N LEU A 53 -12.97 4.37 -8.62
CA LEU A 53 -13.11 3.15 -7.82
C LEU A 53 -12.01 3.04 -6.75
N PHE A 54 -10.78 3.41 -7.07
CA PHE A 54 -9.68 3.43 -6.10
C PHE A 54 -9.94 4.45 -4.99
N LYS A 55 -10.31 5.68 -5.38
CA LYS A 55 -10.66 6.76 -4.43
C LYS A 55 -11.87 6.41 -3.56
N LEU A 56 -12.88 5.77 -4.13
CA LEU A 56 -14.04 5.25 -3.40
C LEU A 56 -13.63 4.15 -2.42
N GLY A 57 -12.73 3.24 -2.81
CA GLY A 57 -12.16 2.23 -1.92
C GLY A 57 -11.43 2.84 -0.73
N ASN A 58 -10.61 3.87 -0.96
CA ASN A 58 -9.94 4.61 0.13
C ASN A 58 -10.96 5.28 1.06
N ALA A 59 -12.01 5.88 0.52
CA ALA A 59 -13.06 6.52 1.31
C ALA A 59 -13.86 5.52 2.17
N TYR A 60 -14.12 4.31 1.65
CA TYR A 60 -14.71 3.22 2.44
C TYR A 60 -13.76 2.71 3.52
N PHE A 61 -12.47 2.56 3.21
CA PHE A 61 -11.49 2.14 4.19
C PHE A 61 -11.38 3.12 5.35
N ASP A 62 -11.31 4.43 5.06
CA ASP A 62 -11.30 5.49 6.06
C ASP A 62 -12.62 5.60 6.87
N ALA A 63 -13.68 4.93 6.43
CA ALA A 63 -14.96 4.83 7.13
C ALA A 63 -15.11 3.51 7.91
N ASP A 64 -14.05 2.72 8.04
CA ASP A 64 -14.04 1.37 8.63
C ASP A 64 -14.97 0.38 7.90
N MET A 65 -15.26 0.62 6.63
CA MET A 65 -16.14 -0.21 5.77
C MET A 65 -15.29 -1.14 4.89
N SER A 66 -14.61 -2.10 5.52
CA SER A 66 -13.61 -2.95 4.84
C SER A 66 -14.18 -3.79 3.70
N ALA A 67 -15.42 -4.27 3.79
CA ALA A 67 -16.03 -5.09 2.74
C ALA A 67 -16.23 -4.29 1.44
N GLU A 68 -16.73 -3.06 1.57
CA GLU A 68 -16.96 -2.13 0.47
C GLU A 68 -15.66 -1.59 -0.11
N ALA A 69 -14.65 -1.36 0.75
CA ALA A 69 -13.30 -1.00 0.30
C ALA A 69 -12.70 -2.10 -0.59
N ILE A 70 -12.73 -3.35 -0.13
CA ILE A 70 -12.25 -4.53 -0.88
C ILE A 70 -12.97 -4.64 -2.23
N ALA A 71 -14.30 -4.55 -2.24
CA ALA A 71 -15.09 -4.62 -3.47
C ALA A 71 -14.72 -3.49 -4.45
N SER A 72 -14.48 -2.27 -3.95
CA SER A 72 -14.09 -1.12 -4.76
C SER A 72 -12.68 -1.29 -5.36
N TYR A 73 -11.71 -1.77 -4.58
CA TYR A 73 -10.38 -2.05 -5.10
C TYR A 73 -10.34 -3.19 -6.11
N GLN A 74 -11.09 -4.27 -5.87
CA GLN A 74 -11.22 -5.37 -6.85
C GLN A 74 -11.79 -4.87 -8.18
N ARG A 75 -12.84 -4.04 -8.12
CA ARG A 75 -13.39 -3.40 -9.32
C ARG A 75 -12.39 -2.44 -9.98
N SER A 76 -11.62 -1.68 -9.19
CA SER A 76 -10.59 -0.78 -9.71
C SER A 76 -9.51 -1.57 -10.47
N LEU A 77 -9.00 -2.67 -9.91
CA LEU A 77 -8.06 -3.56 -10.60
C LEU A 77 -8.65 -4.17 -11.88
N ALA A 78 -9.91 -4.61 -11.85
CA ALA A 78 -10.59 -5.13 -13.04
C ALA A 78 -10.75 -4.07 -14.15
N ALA A 79 -10.83 -2.79 -13.77
CA ALA A 79 -10.88 -1.65 -14.68
C ALA A 79 -9.49 -1.13 -15.12
N GLY A 80 -8.40 -1.81 -14.75
CA GLY A 80 -7.03 -1.41 -15.12
C GLY A 80 -6.29 -0.60 -14.05
N GLY A 81 -6.75 -0.65 -12.80
CA GLY A 81 -6.01 -0.14 -11.64
C GLY A 81 -4.63 -0.77 -11.52
N ASP A 82 -3.68 -0.01 -11.00
CA ASP A 82 -2.27 -0.32 -11.02
C ASP A 82 -1.76 -0.93 -9.69
N PHE A 83 -0.46 -0.82 -9.43
CA PHE A 83 0.18 -1.43 -8.27
C PHE A 83 -0.26 -0.82 -6.91
N PRO A 84 -0.38 0.52 -6.75
CA PRO A 84 -1.01 1.12 -5.57
C PRO A 84 -2.37 0.54 -5.19
N VAL A 85 -3.27 0.32 -6.16
CA VAL A 85 -4.59 -0.28 -5.89
C VAL A 85 -4.45 -1.68 -5.32
N PHE A 86 -3.52 -2.47 -5.88
CA PHE A 86 -3.21 -3.80 -5.40
C PHE A 86 -2.68 -3.81 -3.97
N LEU A 87 -1.74 -2.92 -3.64
CA LEU A 87 -1.22 -2.81 -2.27
C LEU A 87 -2.32 -2.43 -1.26
N ASN A 88 -3.21 -1.51 -1.61
CA ASN A 88 -4.33 -1.15 -0.75
C ASN A 88 -5.31 -2.32 -0.58
N LEU A 89 -5.59 -3.08 -1.64
CA LEU A 89 -6.43 -4.28 -1.54
C LEU A 89 -5.82 -5.31 -0.58
N THR A 90 -4.54 -5.66 -0.74
CA THR A 90 -3.89 -6.67 0.11
C THR A 90 -3.81 -6.22 1.56
N TYR A 91 -3.52 -4.93 1.79
CA TYR A 91 -3.52 -4.35 3.13
C TYR A 91 -4.88 -4.45 3.82
N VAL A 92 -5.97 -4.04 3.14
CA VAL A 92 -7.32 -4.12 3.73
C VAL A 92 -7.77 -5.56 3.93
N LEU A 93 -7.35 -6.49 3.08
CA LEU A 93 -7.60 -7.91 3.29
C LEU A 93 -6.90 -8.43 4.55
N GLU A 94 -5.66 -8.02 4.82
CA GLU A 94 -4.94 -8.38 6.05
C GLU A 94 -5.62 -7.81 7.29
N GLU A 95 -5.95 -6.51 7.30
CA GLU A 95 -6.64 -5.86 8.42
C GLU A 95 -8.02 -6.49 8.71
N ALA A 96 -8.69 -7.01 7.68
CA ALA A 96 -9.95 -7.72 7.81
C ALA A 96 -9.80 -9.19 8.25
N GLY A 97 -8.58 -9.68 8.52
CA GLY A 97 -8.30 -11.08 8.85
C GLY A 97 -8.45 -12.05 7.68
N ARG A 98 -8.54 -11.53 6.44
CA ARG A 98 -8.71 -12.30 5.20
C ARG A 98 -7.36 -12.59 4.54
N ARG A 99 -6.38 -12.96 5.36
CA ARG A 99 -4.99 -13.24 4.94
C ARG A 99 -4.88 -14.27 3.80
N PRO A 100 -5.66 -15.37 3.75
CA PRO A 100 -5.62 -16.30 2.62
C PRO A 100 -5.99 -15.65 1.27
N GLU A 101 -6.88 -14.66 1.28
CA GLU A 101 -7.28 -13.96 0.06
C GLU A 101 -6.22 -12.94 -0.37
N ALA A 102 -5.54 -12.29 0.59
CA ALA A 102 -4.40 -11.45 0.29
C ALA A 102 -3.25 -12.26 -0.34
N GLU A 103 -2.96 -13.44 0.21
CA GLU A 103 -1.94 -14.35 -0.34
C GLU A 103 -2.29 -14.79 -1.77
N ALA A 104 -3.53 -15.21 -2.02
CA ALA A 104 -3.98 -15.58 -3.35
C ALA A 104 -3.86 -14.42 -4.37
N ALA A 105 -4.09 -13.17 -3.93
CA ALA A 105 -3.91 -11.99 -4.76
C ALA A 105 -2.43 -11.75 -5.11
N PHE A 106 -1.52 -11.93 -4.14
CA PHE A 106 -0.07 -11.89 -4.39
C PHE A 106 0.36 -12.98 -5.37
N GLU A 107 -0.07 -14.23 -5.17
CA GLU A 107 0.29 -15.35 -6.04
C GLU A 107 -0.17 -15.14 -7.49
N GLU A 108 -1.40 -14.67 -7.69
CA GLU A 108 -1.91 -14.33 -9.03
C GLU A 108 -1.09 -13.20 -9.66
N ARG A 109 -0.81 -12.12 -8.92
CA ARG A 109 -0.03 -11.00 -9.46
C ARG A 109 1.41 -11.39 -9.77
N ILE A 110 2.02 -12.25 -8.95
CA ILE A 110 3.36 -12.81 -9.19
C ILE A 110 3.37 -13.68 -10.45
N ARG A 111 2.33 -14.48 -10.68
CA ARG A 111 2.19 -15.25 -11.93
C ARG A 111 2.14 -14.36 -13.16
N GLN A 112 1.50 -13.19 -13.06
CA GLN A 112 1.41 -12.21 -14.15
C GLN A 112 2.71 -11.39 -14.32
N HIS A 113 3.44 -11.14 -13.22
CA HIS A 113 4.64 -10.30 -13.20
C HIS A 113 5.85 -11.00 -12.53
N PRO A 114 6.33 -12.14 -13.08
CA PRO A 114 7.32 -13.00 -12.42
C PRO A 114 8.74 -12.40 -12.34
N LYS A 115 8.94 -11.20 -12.89
CA LYS A 115 10.20 -10.44 -12.90
C LYS A 115 10.07 -9.06 -12.25
N ASP A 116 9.01 -8.83 -11.48
CA ASP A 116 8.84 -7.59 -10.72
C ASP A 116 9.48 -7.76 -9.34
N ALA A 117 10.68 -7.21 -9.17
CA ALA A 117 11.42 -7.28 -7.91
C ALA A 117 10.66 -6.61 -6.75
N VAL A 118 10.00 -5.49 -7.02
CA VAL A 118 9.26 -4.73 -6.01
C VAL A 118 8.06 -5.56 -5.52
N LEU A 119 7.34 -6.23 -6.42
CA LEU A 119 6.26 -7.14 -6.04
C LEU A 119 6.74 -8.27 -5.11
N PHE A 120 7.89 -8.89 -5.39
CA PHE A 120 8.46 -9.91 -4.49
C PHE A 120 8.86 -9.33 -3.14
N ALA A 121 9.34 -8.08 -3.08
CA ALA A 121 9.66 -7.42 -1.83
C ALA A 121 8.38 -7.19 -0.98
N PHE A 122 7.30 -6.69 -1.59
CA PHE A 122 6.02 -6.54 -0.89
C PHE A 122 5.40 -7.88 -0.47
N TYR A 123 5.58 -8.94 -1.26
CA TYR A 123 5.17 -10.27 -0.85
C TYR A 123 5.99 -10.80 0.33
N GLY A 124 7.30 -10.50 0.38
CA GLY A 124 8.13 -10.79 1.55
C GLY A 124 7.66 -10.08 2.81
N ASP A 125 7.25 -8.82 2.69
CA ASP A 125 6.68 -8.04 3.80
C ASP A 125 5.38 -8.67 4.30
N PHE A 126 4.46 -8.97 3.38
CA PHE A 126 3.24 -9.73 3.65
C PHE A 126 3.55 -11.03 4.40
N LEU A 127 4.40 -11.90 3.84
CA LEU A 127 4.75 -13.20 4.42
C LEU A 127 5.35 -13.11 5.83
N SER A 128 6.07 -12.02 6.12
CA SER A 128 6.72 -11.80 7.41
C SER A 128 5.74 -11.65 8.58
N GLY A 129 4.45 -11.38 8.31
CA GLY A 129 3.37 -11.29 9.30
C GLY A 129 2.59 -12.59 9.53
N GLY A 130 3.11 -13.74 9.10
CA GLY A 130 2.45 -15.03 9.31
C GLY A 130 2.38 -15.45 10.79
N GLU A 131 1.37 -16.26 11.15
CA GLU A 131 1.15 -16.72 12.53
C GLU A 131 2.29 -17.62 13.07
N ASP A 132 2.89 -18.41 12.18
CA ASP A 132 4.08 -19.22 12.48
C ASP A 132 5.32 -18.38 12.17
N GLU A 133 5.96 -17.84 13.21
CA GLU A 133 7.12 -16.94 13.06
C GLU A 133 8.29 -17.61 12.31
N GLU A 134 8.57 -18.88 12.55
CA GLU A 134 9.70 -19.56 11.90
C GLU A 134 9.44 -19.71 10.39
N LYS A 135 8.23 -20.15 10.03
CA LYS A 135 7.81 -20.23 8.64
C LYS A 135 7.70 -18.86 7.98
N ALA A 136 7.19 -17.86 8.69
CA ALA A 136 7.06 -16.49 8.21
C ALA A 136 8.43 -15.88 7.88
N VAL A 137 9.40 -16.03 8.79
CA VAL A 137 10.78 -15.58 8.59
C VAL A 137 11.42 -16.28 7.39
N ALA A 138 11.30 -17.60 7.30
CA ALA A 138 11.88 -18.35 6.18
C ALA A 138 11.29 -17.93 4.83
N SER A 139 9.96 -17.82 4.74
CA SER A 139 9.25 -17.48 3.50
C SER A 139 9.51 -16.03 3.08
N ALA A 140 9.50 -15.10 4.03
CA ALA A 140 9.83 -13.70 3.77
C ALA A 140 11.27 -13.55 3.26
N MET A 141 12.23 -14.23 3.89
CA MET A 141 13.63 -14.21 3.47
C MET A 141 13.82 -14.76 2.05
N GLU A 142 13.10 -15.83 1.68
CA GLU A 142 13.11 -16.34 0.31
C GLU A 142 12.55 -15.33 -0.70
N ALA A 143 11.41 -14.70 -0.38
CA ALA A 143 10.80 -13.69 -1.24
C ALA A 143 11.71 -12.46 -1.43
N TYR A 144 12.33 -11.95 -0.37
CA TYR A 144 13.28 -10.84 -0.49
C TYR A 144 14.53 -11.22 -1.28
N ARG A 145 15.08 -12.42 -1.08
CA ARG A 145 16.21 -12.91 -1.89
C ARG A 145 15.83 -13.08 -3.35
N ARG A 146 14.59 -13.48 -3.63
CA ARG A 146 14.06 -13.54 -4.99
C ARG A 146 13.99 -12.16 -5.63
N ALA A 147 13.50 -11.16 -4.89
CA ALA A 147 13.52 -9.76 -5.32
C ALA A 147 14.94 -9.30 -5.68
N LEU A 148 15.91 -9.52 -4.77
CA LEU A 148 17.31 -9.16 -5.00
C LEU A 148 18.00 -9.97 -6.11
N GLY A 149 17.52 -11.18 -6.40
CA GLY A 149 17.97 -11.96 -7.55
C GLY A 149 17.45 -11.44 -8.89
N ILE A 150 16.35 -10.67 -8.88
CA ILE A 150 15.79 -9.99 -10.05
C ILE A 150 16.43 -8.61 -10.22
N ASP A 151 16.50 -7.84 -9.14
CA ASP A 151 17.13 -6.52 -9.08
C ASP A 151 17.93 -6.38 -7.77
N ASP A 152 19.26 -6.39 -7.89
CA ASP A 152 20.20 -6.28 -6.77
C ASP A 152 20.23 -4.89 -6.12
N LYS A 153 19.46 -3.94 -6.64
CA LYS A 153 19.27 -2.59 -6.12
C LYS A 153 17.85 -2.34 -5.63
N CYS A 154 17.01 -3.37 -5.53
CA CYS A 154 15.65 -3.23 -5.01
C CYS A 154 15.70 -2.73 -3.54
N VAL A 155 15.37 -1.45 -3.35
CA VAL A 155 15.49 -0.77 -2.05
C VAL A 155 14.49 -1.34 -1.04
N GLU A 156 13.28 -1.66 -1.49
CA GLU A 156 12.25 -2.32 -0.69
C GLU A 156 12.74 -3.67 -0.13
N ALA A 157 13.44 -4.48 -0.94
CA ALA A 157 13.94 -5.78 -0.52
C ALA A 157 15.08 -5.68 0.51
N HIS A 158 16.02 -4.74 0.31
CA HIS A 158 17.05 -4.45 1.31
C HIS A 158 16.45 -3.95 2.63
N PHE A 159 15.43 -3.09 2.55
CA PHE A 159 14.76 -2.59 3.75
C PHE A 159 14.05 -3.73 4.50
N GLY A 160 13.31 -4.57 3.78
CA GLY A 160 12.61 -5.72 4.31
C GLY A 160 13.54 -6.74 4.96
N LEU A 161 14.66 -7.10 4.31
CA LEU A 161 15.68 -7.98 4.90
C LEU A 161 16.31 -7.36 6.13
N GLY A 162 16.64 -6.07 6.10
CA GLY A 162 17.18 -5.37 7.26
C GLY A 162 16.26 -5.44 8.48
N SER A 163 14.96 -5.19 8.26
CA SER A 163 13.93 -5.31 9.30
C SER A 163 13.77 -6.74 9.80
N LEU A 164 13.78 -7.74 8.90
CA LEU A 164 13.67 -9.16 9.25
C LEU A 164 14.89 -9.65 10.06
N PHE A 165 16.09 -9.24 9.68
CA PHE A 165 17.32 -9.53 10.42
C PHE A 165 17.32 -8.89 11.80
N ALA A 166 16.89 -7.63 11.91
CA ALA A 166 16.79 -6.96 13.20
C ALA A 166 15.78 -7.66 14.14
N ARG A 167 14.62 -8.08 13.60
CA ARG A 167 13.60 -8.81 14.35
C ARG A 167 14.11 -10.16 14.88
N THR A 168 15.01 -10.80 14.14
CA THR A 168 15.63 -12.09 14.50
C THR A 168 16.96 -11.95 15.26
N GLY A 169 17.34 -10.73 15.66
CA GLY A 169 18.55 -10.46 16.44
C GLY A 169 19.85 -10.44 15.65
N LEU A 170 19.79 -10.58 14.32
CA LEU A 170 20.92 -10.53 13.39
C LEU A 170 21.27 -9.07 13.04
N TYR A 171 21.63 -8.30 14.07
CA TYR A 171 21.80 -6.85 13.94
C TYR A 171 22.91 -6.41 12.99
N ARG A 172 23.99 -7.21 12.85
CA ARG A 172 25.08 -6.89 11.92
C ARG A 172 24.61 -7.02 10.47
N GLU A 173 23.85 -8.06 10.17
CA GLU A 173 23.21 -8.30 8.88
C GLU A 173 22.22 -7.17 8.60
N ALA A 174 21.39 -6.80 9.57
CA ALA A 174 20.42 -5.72 9.45
C ALA A 174 21.05 -4.39 9.04
N VAL A 175 22.13 -3.99 9.73
CA VAL A 175 22.87 -2.75 9.41
C VAL A 175 23.44 -2.79 8.00
N ARG A 176 24.02 -3.91 7.55
CA ARG A 176 24.55 -4.04 6.19
C ARG A 176 23.48 -3.81 5.11
N GLU A 177 22.29 -4.39 5.29
CA GLU A 177 21.19 -4.21 4.35
C GLU A 177 20.67 -2.77 4.33
N TRP A 178 20.56 -2.11 5.48
CA TRP A 178 20.18 -0.70 5.54
C TRP A 178 21.26 0.25 4.99
N GLU A 179 22.55 -0.04 5.19
CA GLU A 179 23.65 0.69 4.56
C GLU A 179 23.60 0.57 3.03
N ARG A 180 23.17 -0.59 2.53
CA ARG A 180 23.02 -0.81 1.08
C ARG A 180 22.02 0.17 0.47
N ILE A 181 20.91 0.46 1.15
CA ILE A 181 19.93 1.49 0.75
C ILE A 181 20.61 2.85 0.59
N LEU A 182 21.41 3.26 1.57
CA LEU A 182 22.11 4.54 1.56
C LEU A 182 23.13 4.63 0.41
N SER A 183 23.74 3.49 0.04
CA SER A 183 24.67 3.40 -1.09
C SER A 183 23.99 3.41 -2.45
N ILE A 184 22.77 2.88 -2.55
CA ILE A 184 21.97 2.85 -3.79
C ILE A 184 21.40 4.24 -4.07
N ASP A 185 20.64 4.78 -3.10
CA ASP A 185 20.10 6.13 -3.16
C ASP A 185 19.90 6.70 -1.75
N SER A 186 20.83 7.56 -1.35
CA SER A 186 20.77 8.29 -0.07
C SER A 186 19.57 9.23 0.09
N LYS A 187 18.84 9.53 -0.99
CA LYS A 187 17.63 10.38 -0.98
C LYS A 187 16.34 9.57 -1.13
N HIS A 188 16.42 8.24 -1.20
CA HIS A 188 15.24 7.38 -1.26
C HIS A 188 14.35 7.61 -0.04
N ARG A 189 13.03 7.46 -0.19
CA ARG A 189 12.07 7.65 0.93
C ARG A 189 12.42 6.83 2.17
N LEU A 190 12.95 5.62 1.97
CA LEU A 190 13.35 4.69 3.04
C LEU A 190 14.75 4.98 3.61
N ALA A 191 15.57 5.84 2.99
CA ALA A 191 16.94 6.11 3.45
C ALA A 191 16.98 6.76 4.84
N SER A 192 16.05 7.67 5.12
CA SER A 192 15.95 8.30 6.45
C SER A 192 15.58 7.30 7.54
N GLU A 193 14.71 6.35 7.22
CA GLU A 193 14.31 5.29 8.16
C GLU A 193 15.41 4.26 8.36
N ALA A 194 16.08 3.85 7.28
CA ALA A 194 17.27 3.00 7.34
C ALA A 194 18.32 3.60 8.28
N ARG A 195 18.61 4.91 8.18
CA ARG A 195 19.53 5.60 9.10
C ARG A 195 19.08 5.55 10.55
N ARG A 196 17.79 5.83 10.83
CA ARG A 196 17.25 5.75 12.19
C ARG A 196 17.38 4.34 12.77
N ASN A 197 17.15 3.32 11.95
CA ASN A 197 17.25 1.92 12.35
C ASN A 197 18.70 1.52 12.67
N ILE A 198 19.66 1.93 11.83
CA ILE A 198 21.10 1.76 12.07
C ILE A 198 21.50 2.43 13.40
N ASP A 199 21.12 3.69 13.60
CA ASP A 199 21.45 4.43 14.82
C ASP A 199 20.84 3.78 16.08
N ARG A 200 19.63 3.24 15.97
CA ARG A 200 18.98 2.49 17.07
C ARG A 200 19.78 1.26 17.43
N VAL A 201 20.12 0.43 16.44
CA VAL A 201 20.92 -0.79 16.66
C VAL A 201 22.27 -0.47 17.31
N HIS A 202 22.98 0.56 16.84
CA HIS A 202 24.25 0.95 17.44
C HIS A 202 24.11 1.41 18.90
N ARG A 203 23.06 2.15 19.25
CA ARG A 203 22.80 2.57 20.63
C ARG A 203 22.47 1.39 21.55
N GLU A 204 21.79 0.37 21.04
CA GLU A 204 21.41 -0.81 21.81
C GLU A 204 22.58 -1.77 22.02
N GLN A 205 23.50 -1.87 21.05
CA GLN A 205 24.69 -2.73 21.11
C GLN A 205 25.89 -2.06 21.82
N GLY A 206 25.86 -0.73 22.01
CA GLY A 206 26.89 0.03 22.72
C GLY A 206 26.62 0.26 24.21
N ARG A 207 25.57 -0.37 24.77
CA ARG A 207 25.22 -0.38 26.19
C ARG A 207 25.55 -1.74 26.79
#